data_AF-A0A0G0TYZ4-F1
#
_entry.id   AF-A0A0G0TYZ4-F1
#
_cell.length_a   1.000
_cell.length_b   1.000
_cell.length_c   1.000
_cell.angle_alpha   90.00
_cell.angle_beta   90.00
_cell.angle_gamma   90.00
#
_symmetry.space_group_name_H-M   'P 1'
#
loop_
_entity.id
_entity.type
_entity.pdbx_description
1 polymer ?
#
loop_
_entity_poly.entity_id
_entity_poly.type
_entity_poly.pdbx_seq_one_letter_code
_entity_poly.pdbx_strand_id
1 'polypeptide(L)'
;MRYQVPQFIEIEDKIIGPLTLKQFVYLVGGAGMSFIMYNFLPLIVALLLIAIIIPISLALAFYKINNKPFIDFMESAFAFYTKQNLYIWKKEEKIVEAKKAEATTEAQVYVPRLSDSKLKELSWSLDINENLNPLTGEDGKSTR
;
A
#
# COMPACT_ATOMS: atom_id res chain seq x y z
N MET A 1 -37.28 -8.12 2.40
CA MET A 1 -36.40 -9.22 1.98
C MET A 1 -34.96 -8.81 2.29
N ARG A 2 -34.21 -9.60 3.08
CA ARG A 2 -32.79 -9.31 3.34
C ARG A 2 -31.97 -10.09 2.32
N TYR A 3 -31.20 -9.39 1.49
CA TYR A 3 -30.29 -10.02 0.52
C TYR A 3 -29.07 -10.55 1.27
N GLN A 4 -28.73 -11.81 1.06
CA GLN A 4 -27.44 -12.36 1.48
C GLN A 4 -26.38 -11.84 0.51
N VAL A 5 -25.42 -11.08 1.03
CA VAL A 5 -24.27 -10.65 0.24
C VAL A 5 -23.36 -11.87 0.05
N PRO A 6 -23.02 -12.25 -1.20
CA PRO A 6 -22.09 -13.34 -1.45
C PRO A 6 -20.73 -13.04 -0.81
N GLN A 7 -20.22 -13.95 0.02
CA GLN A 7 -18.98 -13.73 0.78
C GLN A 7 -17.71 -14.27 0.10
N PHE A 8 -17.81 -14.89 -1.08
CA PHE A 8 -16.67 -15.52 -1.76
C PHE A 8 -16.52 -15.05 -3.22
N ILE A 9 -16.71 -13.75 -3.48
CA ILE A 9 -16.47 -13.20 -4.82
C ILE A 9 -14.97 -13.10 -5.18
N GLU A 10 -14.11 -13.08 -4.16
CA GLU A 10 -12.66 -12.88 -4.33
C GLU A 10 -11.90 -14.19 -4.55
N ILE A 11 -12.48 -15.33 -4.16
CA ILE A 11 -11.85 -16.65 -4.26
C ILE A 11 -12.38 -17.31 -5.53
N GLU A 12 -11.48 -17.65 -6.44
CA GLU A 12 -11.83 -18.33 -7.67
C GLU A 12 -12.29 -19.77 -7.42
N ASP A 13 -13.34 -20.19 -8.11
CA ASP A 13 -13.93 -21.52 -7.96
C ASP A 13 -12.94 -22.63 -8.37
N LYS A 14 -12.87 -23.67 -7.54
CA LYS A 14 -12.09 -24.88 -7.81
C LYS A 14 -12.94 -25.84 -8.64
N ILE A 15 -12.77 -25.79 -9.96
CA ILE A 15 -13.56 -26.57 -10.91
C ILE A 15 -12.98 -27.98 -11.10
N ILE A 16 -11.65 -28.11 -11.04
CA ILE A 16 -10.95 -29.38 -11.32
C ILE A 16 -10.28 -29.86 -10.03
N GLY A 17 -11.07 -30.57 -9.21
CA GLY A 17 -10.61 -31.09 -7.93
C GLY A 17 -10.11 -29.96 -7.01
N PRO A 18 -8.83 -29.94 -6.61
CA PRO A 18 -8.29 -28.88 -5.77
C PRO A 18 -7.87 -27.61 -6.54
N LEU A 19 -7.89 -27.63 -7.88
CA LEU A 19 -7.35 -26.57 -8.74
C LEU A 19 -8.44 -25.63 -9.27
N THR A 20 -8.10 -24.35 -9.34
CA THR A 20 -8.89 -23.37 -10.11
C THR A 20 -8.64 -23.56 -11.62
N LEU A 21 -9.52 -23.01 -12.45
CA LEU A 21 -9.37 -23.10 -13.90
C LEU A 21 -8.05 -22.48 -14.39
N LYS A 22 -7.64 -21.34 -13.82
CA LYS A 22 -6.35 -20.70 -14.14
C LYS A 22 -5.17 -21.59 -13.78
N GLN A 23 -5.18 -22.16 -12.58
CA GLN A 23 -4.11 -23.07 -12.13
C GLN A 23 -3.99 -24.30 -13.03
N PHE A 24 -5.12 -24.88 -13.43
CA PHE A 24 -5.13 -25.99 -14.37
C PHE A 24 -4.52 -25.60 -15.72
N VAL A 25 -4.91 -24.45 -16.27
CA VAL A 25 -4.35 -23.95 -17.54
C VAL A 25 -2.84 -23.71 -17.44
N TYR A 26 -2.33 -23.19 -16.33
CA TYR A 26 -0.88 -23.00 -16.15
C TYR A 26 -0.12 -24.32 -16.11
N LEU A 27 -0.66 -25.34 -15.44
CA LEU A 27 -0.03 -26.65 -15.35
C LEU A 27 -0.07 -27.40 -16.69
N VAL A 28 -1.23 -27.43 -17.36
CA VAL A 28 -1.38 -28.05 -18.67
C VAL A 28 -0.56 -27.30 -19.72
N GLY A 29 -0.55 -25.97 -19.68
CA GLY A 29 0.29 -25.15 -20.56
C GLY A 29 1.78 -25.41 -20.34
N GLY A 30 2.24 -25.49 -19.10
CA GLY A 30 3.64 -25.81 -18.76
C GLY A 30 4.04 -27.22 -19.18
N ALA A 31 3.19 -28.21 -18.91
CA ALA A 31 3.41 -29.60 -19.32
C ALA A 31 3.37 -29.76 -20.85
N GLY A 32 2.40 -29.13 -21.52
CA GLY A 32 2.27 -29.11 -22.97
C GLY A 32 3.46 -28.44 -23.65
N MET A 33 3.90 -27.28 -23.15
CA MET A 33 5.10 -26.61 -23.66
C MET A 33 6.35 -27.46 -23.47
N SER A 34 6.49 -28.11 -22.31
CA SER A 34 7.61 -29.01 -22.04
C SER A 34 7.63 -30.21 -22.99
N PHE A 35 6.46 -30.79 -23.28
CA PHE A 35 6.33 -31.88 -24.24
C PHE A 35 6.71 -31.44 -25.67
N ILE A 36 6.26 -30.26 -26.10
CA ILE A 36 6.66 -29.69 -27.39
C ILE A 36 8.18 -29.51 -27.45
N MET A 37 8.80 -28.93 -26.42
CA MET A 37 10.26 -28.77 -26.39
C MET A 37 10.99 -30.10 -26.45
N TYR A 38 10.53 -31.11 -25.71
CA TYR A 38 11.11 -32.45 -25.75
C TYR A 38 11.05 -33.09 -27.15
N ASN A 39 9.96 -32.86 -27.90
CA ASN A 39 9.78 -33.45 -29.21
C ASN A 39 10.55 -32.71 -30.33
N PHE A 40 10.70 -31.39 -30.23
CA PHE A 40 11.25 -30.56 -31.31
C PHE A 40 12.74 -30.17 -31.13
N LEU A 41 13.28 -30.19 -29.90
CA LEU A 41 14.66 -29.77 -29.63
C LEU A 41 15.58 -30.97 -29.33
N PRO A 42 16.91 -30.81 -29.52
CA PRO A 42 17.88 -31.78 -29.02
C PRO A 42 17.74 -31.98 -27.52
N LEU A 43 17.84 -33.24 -27.06
CA LEU A 43 17.51 -33.65 -25.69
C LEU A 43 18.17 -32.80 -24.59
N ILE A 44 19.44 -32.41 -24.78
CA ILE A 44 20.18 -31.57 -23.81
C ILE A 44 19.57 -30.17 -23.71
N VAL A 45 19.25 -29.55 -24.85
CA VAL A 45 18.66 -28.20 -24.90
C VAL A 45 17.23 -28.23 -24.37
N ALA A 46 16.46 -29.24 -24.76
CA ALA A 46 15.10 -29.43 -24.27
C ALA A 46 15.08 -29.56 -22.74
N LEU A 47 15.96 -30.39 -22.16
CA LEU A 47 15.99 -30.62 -20.72
C LEU A 47 16.37 -29.35 -19.94
N LEU A 48 17.29 -28.53 -20.46
CA LEU A 48 17.61 -27.24 -19.86
C LEU A 48 16.42 -26.27 -19.84
N LEU A 49 15.67 -26.18 -20.94
CA LEU A 49 14.51 -25.29 -21.01
C LEU A 49 13.35 -25.80 -20.16
N ILE A 50 13.10 -27.10 -20.17
CA ILE A 50 12.06 -27.75 -19.33
C ILE A 50 12.36 -27.52 -17.85
N ALA A 51 13.63 -27.61 -17.44
CA ALA A 51 14.05 -27.34 -16.07
C ALA A 51 13.74 -25.90 -15.61
N ILE A 52 13.60 -24.95 -16.54
CA ILE A 52 13.20 -23.56 -16.24
C ILE A 52 11.67 -23.42 -16.29
N ILE A 53 11.01 -24.05 -17.25
CA ILE A 53 9.56 -23.89 -17.47
C ILE A 53 8.72 -24.57 -16.38
N ILE A 54 9.10 -25.77 -15.96
CA ILE A 54 8.38 -26.53 -14.91
C ILE A 54 8.25 -25.70 -13.62
N PRO A 55 9.33 -25.16 -13.02
CA PRO A 55 9.20 -24.39 -11.78
C PRO A 55 8.43 -23.09 -11.98
N ILE A 56 8.52 -22.44 -13.15
CA ILE A 56 7.71 -21.24 -13.44
C ILE A 56 6.22 -21.57 -13.52
N SER A 57 5.85 -22.66 -14.19
CA SER A 57 4.46 -23.15 -14.27
C SER A 57 3.91 -23.51 -12.88
N LEU A 58 4.72 -24.19 -12.05
CA LEU A 58 4.35 -24.50 -10.66
C LEU A 58 4.22 -23.23 -9.80
N ALA A 59 5.11 -22.26 -9.97
CA ALA A 59 5.03 -20.99 -9.26
C ALA A 59 3.77 -20.21 -9.66
N LEU A 60 3.43 -20.17 -10.94
CA LEU A 60 2.17 -19.56 -11.42
C LEU A 60 0.92 -20.22 -10.83
N ALA A 61 0.95 -21.54 -10.63
CA ALA A 61 -0.19 -22.28 -10.08
C ALA A 61 -0.32 -22.13 -8.56
N PHE A 62 0.77 -22.25 -7.80
CA PHE A 62 0.71 -22.43 -6.35
C PHE A 62 1.38 -21.34 -5.52
N TYR A 63 2.30 -20.57 -6.11
CA TYR A 63 3.04 -19.58 -5.36
C TYR A 63 2.22 -18.30 -5.17
N LYS A 64 2.33 -17.73 -3.97
CA LYS A 64 1.66 -16.48 -3.60
C LYS A 64 2.68 -15.53 -2.98
N ILE A 65 2.66 -14.27 -3.41
CA ILE A 65 3.51 -13.21 -2.88
C ILE A 65 2.60 -12.19 -2.20
N ASN A 66 2.84 -11.90 -0.93
CA ASN A 66 2.06 -10.91 -0.16
C ASN A 66 0.54 -11.14 -0.24
N ASN A 67 0.09 -12.39 -0.06
CA ASN A 67 -1.30 -12.84 -0.20
C ASN A 67 -1.94 -12.67 -1.59
N LYS A 68 -1.16 -12.32 -2.61
CA LYS A 68 -1.62 -12.26 -4.01
C LYS A 68 -1.09 -13.45 -4.82
N PRO A 69 -1.86 -13.96 -5.79
CA PRO A 69 -1.37 -14.90 -6.79
C PRO A 69 -0.09 -14.41 -7.47
N PHE A 70 0.83 -15.33 -7.79
CA PHE A 70 2.08 -14.98 -8.48
C PHE A 70 1.87 -14.29 -9.83
N ILE A 71 0.76 -14.57 -10.52
CA ILE A 71 0.42 -13.92 -11.79
C ILE A 71 0.28 -12.39 -11.63
N ASP A 72 -0.31 -11.89 -10.55
CA ASP A 72 -0.48 -10.45 -10.30
C ASP A 72 0.88 -9.76 -10.12
N PHE A 73 1.81 -10.47 -9.46
CA PHE A 73 3.19 -9.99 -9.32
C PHE A 73 3.90 -9.94 -10.67
N MET A 74 3.76 -10.98 -11.50
CA MET A 74 4.34 -10.98 -12.85
C MET A 74 3.77 -9.88 -13.74
N GLU A 75 2.45 -9.67 -13.70
CA GLU A 75 1.80 -8.58 -14.43
C GLU A 75 2.33 -7.22 -13.97
N SER A 76 2.42 -7.01 -12.66
CA SER A 76 2.96 -5.77 -12.09
C SER A 76 4.43 -5.56 -12.45
N ALA A 77 5.25 -6.61 -12.41
CA ALA A 77 6.65 -6.56 -12.81
C ALA A 77 6.78 -6.23 -14.30
N PHE A 78 6.00 -6.89 -15.16
CA PHE A 78 5.98 -6.62 -16.60
C PHE A 78 5.53 -5.18 -16.89
N ALA A 79 4.47 -4.71 -16.25
CA ALA A 79 4.01 -3.33 -16.36
C ALA A 79 5.08 -2.34 -15.89
N PHE A 80 5.79 -2.63 -14.79
CA PHE A 80 6.86 -1.77 -14.29
C PHE A 80 8.06 -1.68 -15.26
N TYR A 81 8.46 -2.77 -15.89
CA TYR A 81 9.57 -2.76 -16.85
C TYR A 81 9.20 -2.11 -18.19
N THR A 82 7.94 -2.21 -18.61
CA THR A 82 7.48 -1.67 -19.90
C THR A 82 7.01 -0.22 -19.80
N LYS A 83 6.51 0.20 -18.64
CA LYS A 83 6.01 1.56 -18.43
C LYS A 83 7.19 2.52 -18.24
N GLN A 84 7.14 3.65 -18.94
CA GLN A 84 8.08 4.74 -18.72
C GLN A 84 7.77 5.39 -17.36
N ASN A 85 8.73 5.29 -16.44
CA ASN A 85 8.64 5.87 -15.10
C ASN A 85 8.88 7.38 -15.15
N LEU A 86 7.94 8.11 -15.76
CA LEU A 86 7.95 9.56 -15.77
C LEU A 86 7.30 10.07 -14.47
N TYR A 87 8.10 10.21 -13.44
CA TYR A 87 7.70 10.82 -12.17
C TYR A 87 7.66 12.34 -12.32
N ILE A 88 6.59 12.86 -12.94
CA ILE A 88 6.33 14.31 -12.92
C ILE A 88 5.63 14.64 -11.61
N TRP A 89 6.25 15.52 -10.82
CA TRP A 89 5.53 16.16 -9.72
C TRP A 89 4.45 17.06 -10.30
N LYS A 90 3.21 16.60 -10.24
CA LYS A 90 2.04 17.42 -10.57
C LYS A 90 1.53 18.00 -9.26
N LYS A 91 1.76 19.30 -9.06
CA LYS A 91 1.12 20.05 -7.98
C LYS A 91 -0.39 20.06 -8.27
N GLU A 92 -1.11 19.10 -7.72
CA GLU A 92 -2.56 19.18 -7.70
C GLU A 92 -2.92 20.34 -6.77
N GLU A 93 -3.52 21.38 -7.35
CA GLU A 93 -4.20 22.37 -6.55
C GLU A 93 -5.28 21.63 -5.78
N LYS A 94 -5.10 21.58 -4.47
CA LYS A 94 -6.08 21.00 -3.56
C LYS A 94 -7.32 21.87 -3.68
N ILE A 95 -8.25 21.49 -4.55
CA ILE A 95 -9.59 22.06 -4.56
C ILE A 95 -10.12 21.66 -3.20
N VAL A 96 -10.21 22.64 -2.31
CA VAL A 96 -10.99 22.50 -1.09
C VAL A 96 -12.41 22.37 -1.60
N GLU A 97 -12.83 21.13 -1.88
CA GLU A 97 -14.24 20.85 -1.94
C GLU A 97 -14.76 21.31 -0.59
N ALA A 98 -15.51 22.40 -0.61
CA ALA A 98 -16.31 22.82 0.51
C ALA A 98 -17.23 21.64 0.77
N LYS A 99 -16.76 20.73 1.64
CA LYS A 99 -17.51 19.61 2.16
C LYS A 99 -18.82 20.23 2.56
N LYS A 100 -19.89 19.96 1.79
CA LYS A 100 -21.23 20.32 2.22
C LYS A 100 -21.29 19.79 3.63
N ALA A 101 -21.46 20.70 4.57
CA ALA A 101 -21.56 20.38 5.98
C ALA A 101 -22.78 19.47 6.12
N GLU A 102 -22.55 18.17 5.98
CA GLU A 102 -23.33 17.19 6.72
C GLU A 102 -23.17 17.64 8.17
N ALA A 103 -24.29 18.04 8.75
CA ALA A 103 -24.42 18.50 10.12
C ALA A 103 -23.99 17.36 11.05
N THR A 104 -22.69 17.20 11.16
CA THR A 104 -22.06 16.51 12.27
C THR A 104 -22.22 17.51 13.39
N THR A 105 -23.08 17.16 14.34
CA THR A 105 -23.27 17.90 15.58
C THR A 105 -21.89 18.26 16.13
N GLU A 106 -21.51 19.52 15.97
CA GLU A 106 -20.21 20.01 16.39
C GLU A 106 -20.16 19.83 17.90
N ALA A 107 -19.35 18.87 18.36
CA ALA A 107 -18.74 19.01 19.67
C ALA A 107 -17.93 20.31 19.58
N GLN A 108 -18.55 21.41 19.99
CA GLN A 108 -17.92 22.71 20.08
C GLN A 108 -16.70 22.53 20.98
N VAL A 109 -15.52 22.47 20.36
CA VAL A 109 -14.28 22.70 21.08
C VAL A 109 -14.36 24.15 21.52
N TYR A 110 -14.86 24.35 22.74
CA TYR A 110 -14.95 25.63 23.40
C TYR A 110 -13.52 26.14 23.59
N VAL A 111 -13.05 26.94 22.64
CA VAL A 111 -11.84 27.74 22.82
C VAL A 111 -12.27 28.95 23.64
N PRO A 112 -11.85 29.06 24.92
CA PRO A 112 -12.21 30.22 25.73
C PRO A 112 -11.64 31.46 25.04
N ARG A 113 -12.50 32.39 24.63
CA ARG A 113 -12.06 33.70 24.13
C ARG A 113 -11.52 34.48 25.33
N LEU A 114 -10.21 34.48 25.50
CA LEU A 114 -9.53 35.33 26.46
C LEU A 114 -9.64 36.79 25.99
N SER A 115 -9.99 37.70 26.90
CA SER A 115 -10.00 39.14 26.61
C SER A 115 -8.57 39.65 26.46
N ASP A 116 -8.38 40.72 25.69
CA ASP A 116 -7.06 41.35 25.50
C ASP A 116 -6.39 41.72 26.84
N SER A 117 -7.19 42.08 27.84
CA SER A 117 -6.72 42.31 29.22
C SER A 117 -6.12 41.07 29.88
N LYS A 118 -6.76 39.90 29.72
CA LYS A 118 -6.28 38.61 30.27
C LYS A 118 -5.06 38.10 29.54
N LEU A 119 -4.97 38.30 28.22
CA LEU A 119 -3.78 37.95 27.45
C LEU A 119 -2.57 38.77 27.88
N LYS A 120 -2.77 40.07 28.13
CA LYS A 120 -1.73 40.98 28.62
C LYS A 120 -1.29 40.66 30.05
N GLU A 121 -2.23 40.26 30.91
CA GLU A 121 -1.94 39.81 32.28
C GLU A 121 -1.15 38.50 32.27
N LEU A 122 -1.52 37.54 31.41
CA LEU A 122 -0.76 36.30 31.24
C LEU A 122 0.66 36.57 30.75
N SER A 123 0.84 37.41 29.71
CA SER A 123 2.18 37.73 29.19
C SER A 123 3.05 38.41 30.25
N TRP A 124 2.47 39.31 31.04
CA TRP A 124 3.19 40.00 32.12
C TRP A 124 3.58 39.04 33.25
N SER A 125 2.68 38.12 33.62
CA SER A 125 2.98 37.10 34.63
C SER A 125 4.04 36.08 34.18
N LEU A 126 4.08 35.79 32.88
CA LEU A 126 5.06 34.88 32.30
C LEU A 126 6.45 35.52 32.30
N ASP A 127 6.53 36.78 31.84
CA ASP A 127 7.76 37.58 31.79
C ASP A 127 8.36 37.79 33.19
N ILE A 128 7.52 38.04 34.20
CA ILE A 128 7.98 38.16 35.60
C ILE A 128 8.46 36.83 36.17
N ASN A 129 7.75 35.73 35.92
CA ASN A 129 8.19 34.42 36.41
C ASN A 129 9.46 33.94 35.68
N GLU A 130 9.63 34.28 34.40
CA GLU A 130 10.83 33.94 33.63
C GLU A 130 12.05 34.72 34.14
N ASN A 131 11.86 35.98 34.54
CA ASN A 131 12.91 36.83 35.14
C ASN A 131 13.23 36.45 36.61
N LEU A 132 12.26 35.91 37.35
CA LEU A 132 12.48 35.39 38.70
C LEU A 132 13.03 33.94 38.72
N ASN A 133 13.03 33.26 37.58
CA ASN A 133 13.53 31.89 37.47
C ASN A 133 15.06 31.90 37.27
N PRO A 134 15.85 31.45 38.26
CA PRO A 134 17.31 31.52 38.22
C PRO A 134 17.96 30.63 37.14
N LEU A 135 17.16 29.85 36.40
CA LEU A 135 17.61 28.98 35.31
C LEU A 135 17.40 29.57 33.91
N THR A 136 16.61 30.64 33.76
CA THR A 136 16.21 31.18 32.43
C THR A 136 16.39 32.69 32.27
N GLY A 137 16.63 33.45 33.34
CA GLY A 137 16.97 34.89 33.24
C GLY A 137 18.33 35.13 32.56
N GLU A 138 18.54 36.33 31.99
CA GLU A 138 19.78 36.73 31.29
C GLU A 138 21.07 36.57 32.12
N ASP A 139 20.94 36.39 33.43
CA ASP A 139 22.04 36.16 34.37
C ASP A 139 22.62 34.72 34.28
N GLY A 140 21.94 33.80 33.59
CA GLY A 140 22.33 32.39 33.43
C GLY A 140 23.53 32.14 32.50
N LYS A 141 24.17 33.18 31.96
CA LYS A 141 25.37 33.04 31.10
C LYS A 141 26.70 32.96 31.85
N SER A 142 26.70 32.84 33.19
CA SER A 142 27.95 32.70 33.94
C SER A 142 27.89 31.64 35.05
N THR A 143 27.68 30.38 34.69
CA THR A 143 28.21 29.27 35.48
C THR A 143 28.75 28.19 34.54
N ARG A 144 30.08 28.03 34.55
CA ARG A 144 30.76 26.78 34.18
C ARG A 144 30.36 25.66 35.12
#